data_AF-A0A6I5CQG0-F1
#
_entry.id   AF-A0A6I5CQG0-F1
#
_cell.length_a   1.000
_cell.length_b   1.000
_cell.length_c   1.000
_cell.angle_alpha   90.00
_cell.angle_beta   90.00
_cell.angle_gamma   90.00
#
_symmetry.space_group_name_H-M   'P 1'
#
loop_
_entity.id
_entity.type
_entity.pdbx_description
1 polymer ?
#
loop_
_entity_poly.entity_id
_entity_poly.type
_entity_poly.pdbx_seq_one_letter_code
_entity_poly.pdbx_strand_id
1 'polypeptide(L)'
;ATFESVLAEMNERMTPAGEPAPDPEEALRHDIEATLPLDRYRIDGARVLLALWEHSVANEELAELYRDHLRRWRRLLAARIAAARGRGEPPDDPAVTGLAGEVIGLTIGANVTALMFPDGALVPEHRAHVDRLMRDITGD
;
A
#
# COMPACT_ATOMS: atom_id res chain seq x y z
N ALA A 1 14.59 -14.46 -5.01
CA ALA A 1 13.37 -13.75 -5.44
C ALA A 1 13.69 -12.92 -6.68
N THR A 2 12.83 -12.95 -7.70
CA THR A 2 12.82 -11.98 -8.80
C THR A 2 11.96 -10.78 -8.40
N PHE A 3 12.08 -9.64 -9.09
CA PHE A 3 11.25 -8.47 -8.81
C PHE A 3 9.74 -8.76 -8.95
N GLU A 4 9.36 -9.57 -9.94
CA GLU A 4 7.99 -10.04 -10.13
C GLU A 4 7.47 -10.83 -8.92
N SER A 5 8.28 -11.73 -8.35
CA SER A 5 7.88 -12.52 -7.18
C SER A 5 7.64 -11.66 -5.95
N VAL A 6 8.40 -10.57 -5.75
CA VAL A 6 8.18 -9.64 -4.63
C VAL A 6 6.89 -8.84 -4.83
N LEU A 7 6.62 -8.36 -6.04
CA LEU A 7 5.36 -7.68 -6.35
C LEU A 7 4.15 -8.61 -6.23
N ALA A 8 4.30 -9.89 -6.57
CA ALA A 8 3.26 -10.91 -6.39
C ALA A 8 2.98 -11.18 -4.91
N GLU A 9 4.03 -11.41 -4.11
CA GLU A 9 3.92 -11.63 -2.67
C GLU A 9 3.26 -10.45 -1.94
N MET A 10 3.52 -9.20 -2.36
CA MET A 10 2.84 -8.04 -1.80
C MET A 10 1.33 -8.06 -2.04
N ASN A 11 0.90 -8.52 -3.23
CA ASN A 11 -0.52 -8.63 -3.55
C ASN A 11 -1.19 -9.80 -2.83
N GLU A 12 -0.49 -10.91 -2.60
CA GLU A 12 -1.02 -12.10 -1.89
C GLU A 12 -1.40 -11.81 -0.44
N ARG A 13 -0.78 -10.79 0.18
CA ARG A 13 -1.08 -10.37 1.55
C ARG A 13 -2.27 -9.42 1.65
N MET A 14 -2.76 -8.90 0.53
CA MET A 14 -3.97 -8.08 0.52
C MET A 14 -5.19 -8.98 0.52
N THR A 15 -6.31 -8.43 1.01
CA THR A 15 -7.62 -9.04 0.87
C THR A 15 -7.87 -9.35 -0.62
N PRO A 16 -8.40 -10.52 -0.99
CA PRO A 16 -8.76 -10.81 -2.37
C PRO A 16 -9.75 -9.76 -2.91
N ALA A 17 -9.64 -9.44 -4.19
CA ALA A 17 -10.68 -8.68 -4.87
C ALA A 17 -11.94 -9.57 -5.02
N GLY A 18 -13.12 -9.04 -4.73
CA GLY A 18 -14.35 -9.83 -4.75
C GLY A 18 -15.52 -9.17 -4.03
N GLU A 19 -16.34 -9.99 -3.40
CA GLU A 19 -17.50 -9.54 -2.63
C GLU A 19 -17.11 -8.55 -1.52
N PRO A 20 -18.02 -7.63 -1.13
CA PRO A 20 -17.78 -6.70 -0.04
C PRO A 20 -17.35 -7.43 1.22
N ALA A 21 -16.27 -6.96 1.86
CA ALA A 21 -15.88 -7.47 3.16
C ALA A 21 -17.00 -7.20 4.18
N PRO A 22 -17.27 -8.12 5.13
CA PRO A 22 -18.26 -7.89 6.19
C PRO A 22 -17.98 -6.62 7.00
N ASP A 23 -16.71 -6.28 7.18
CA ASP A 23 -16.22 -5.02 7.74
C ASP A 23 -15.26 -4.35 6.73
N PRO A 24 -15.75 -3.36 5.95
CA PRO A 24 -14.94 -2.65 4.96
C PRO A 24 -13.80 -1.83 5.57
N GLU A 25 -13.95 -1.33 6.80
CA GLU A 25 -12.92 -0.51 7.46
C GLU A 25 -11.77 -1.39 7.96
N GLU A 26 -12.09 -2.50 8.61
CA GLU A 26 -11.09 -3.47 9.05
C GLU A 26 -10.34 -4.07 7.86
N ALA A 27 -11.05 -4.37 6.77
CA ALA A 27 -10.43 -4.86 5.54
C ALA A 27 -9.48 -3.83 4.90
N LEU A 28 -9.86 -2.55 4.87
CA LEU A 28 -8.99 -1.48 4.38
C LEU A 28 -7.75 -1.33 5.25
N ARG A 29 -7.92 -1.33 6.58
CA ARG A 29 -6.81 -1.25 7.54
C ARG A 29 -5.82 -2.39 7.32
N HIS A 30 -6.32 -3.62 7.25
CA HIS A 30 -5.51 -4.81 7.02
C HIS A 30 -4.67 -4.66 5.74
N ASP A 31 -5.27 -4.17 4.66
CA ASP A 31 -4.59 -4.03 3.38
C ASP A 31 -3.54 -2.93 3.36
N ILE A 32 -3.76 -1.82 4.06
CA ILE A 32 -2.75 -0.78 4.24
C ILE A 32 -1.60 -1.33 5.09
N GLU A 33 -1.87 -2.02 6.19
CA GLU A 33 -0.84 -2.61 7.04
C GLU A 33 -0.03 -3.70 6.30
N ALA A 34 -0.65 -4.42 5.37
CA ALA A 34 0.02 -5.44 4.57
C ALA A 34 1.14 -4.90 3.67
N THR A 35 1.08 -3.61 3.28
CA THR A 35 2.10 -2.96 2.43
C THR A 35 3.21 -2.26 3.21
N LEU A 36 3.05 -2.12 4.53
CA LEU A 36 3.96 -1.38 5.38
C LEU A 36 5.05 -2.28 5.99
N PRO A 37 6.26 -1.75 6.23
CA PRO A 37 7.36 -2.49 6.86
C PRO A 37 7.16 -2.62 8.38
N LEU A 38 6.14 -3.39 8.79
CA LEU A 38 5.71 -3.51 10.19
C LEU A 38 6.41 -4.63 10.97
N ASP A 39 7.28 -5.40 10.32
CA ASP A 39 8.09 -6.46 10.92
C ASP A 39 9.38 -6.67 10.12
N ARG A 40 10.30 -7.47 10.67
CA ARG A 40 11.62 -7.72 10.09
C ARG A 40 11.54 -8.27 8.66
N TYR A 41 10.60 -9.16 8.39
CA TYR A 41 10.46 -9.77 7.07
C TYR A 41 10.03 -8.73 6.03
N ARG A 42 9.08 -7.86 6.38
CA ARG A 42 8.64 -6.76 5.51
C ARG A 42 9.71 -5.67 5.35
N ILE A 43 10.50 -5.39 6.39
CA ILE A 43 11.68 -4.49 6.31
C ILE A 43 12.73 -5.05 5.34
N ASP A 44 13.02 -6.35 5.40
CA ASP A 44 13.93 -6.99 4.45
C ASP A 44 13.37 -6.95 3.01
N GLY A 45 12.04 -7.11 2.85
CA GLY A 45 11.35 -6.93 1.57
C GLY A 45 11.50 -5.52 0.98
N ALA A 46 11.51 -4.49 1.83
CA ALA A 46 11.71 -3.10 1.40
C ALA A 46 13.07 -2.88 0.71
N ARG A 47 14.12 -3.65 1.06
CA ARG A 47 15.42 -3.60 0.36
C ARG A 47 15.29 -4.06 -1.09
N VAL A 48 14.48 -5.09 -1.32
CA VAL A 48 14.24 -5.61 -2.67
C VAL A 48 13.42 -4.62 -3.49
N LEU A 49 12.44 -3.94 -2.88
CA LEU A 49 11.70 -2.85 -3.53
C LEU A 49 12.61 -1.67 -3.90
N LEU A 50 13.51 -1.26 -3.00
CA LEU A 50 14.46 -0.19 -3.31
C LEU A 50 15.36 -0.57 -4.48
N ALA A 51 15.86 -1.82 -4.51
CA ALA A 51 16.64 -2.32 -5.63
C ALA A 51 15.81 -2.33 -6.93
N LEU A 52 14.55 -2.78 -6.90
CA LEU A 52 13.66 -2.69 -8.06
C LEU A 52 13.56 -1.25 -8.58
N TRP A 53 13.29 -0.29 -7.70
CA TRP A 53 13.14 1.11 -8.10
C TRP A 53 14.43 1.68 -8.70
N GLU A 54 15.58 1.37 -8.13
CA GLU A 54 16.89 1.74 -8.70
C GLU A 54 17.05 1.18 -10.13
N HIS A 55 16.75 -0.11 -10.33
CA HIS A 55 16.87 -0.74 -11.64
C HIS A 55 15.86 -0.19 -12.65
N SER A 56 14.65 0.14 -12.21
CA SER A 56 13.62 0.75 -13.05
C SER A 56 14.03 2.11 -13.62
N VAL A 57 14.95 2.86 -13.00
CA VAL A 57 15.44 4.14 -13.54
C VAL A 57 16.19 3.96 -14.87
N ALA A 58 16.87 2.82 -15.03
CA ALA A 58 17.68 2.51 -16.21
C ALA A 58 17.04 1.44 -17.13
N ASN A 59 15.92 0.84 -16.73
CA ASN A 59 15.25 -0.24 -17.45
C ASN A 59 13.75 0.05 -17.61
N GLU A 60 13.34 0.39 -18.83
CA GLU A 60 11.96 0.76 -19.15
C GLU A 60 10.97 -0.40 -18.96
N GLU A 61 11.39 -1.65 -19.14
CA GLU A 61 10.53 -2.82 -18.94
C GLU A 61 10.19 -2.98 -17.45
N LEU A 62 11.18 -2.82 -16.56
CA LEU A 62 10.96 -2.82 -15.12
C LEU A 62 10.18 -1.59 -14.66
N ALA A 63 10.38 -0.43 -15.30
CA ALA A 63 9.57 0.76 -15.04
C ALA A 63 8.10 0.51 -15.38
N GLU A 64 7.80 -0.07 -16.55
CA GLU A 64 6.42 -0.37 -16.94
C GLU A 64 5.78 -1.43 -16.04
N LEU A 65 6.51 -2.48 -15.68
CA LEU A 65 6.06 -3.48 -14.71
C LEU A 65 5.61 -2.82 -13.39
N TYR A 66 6.42 -1.90 -12.87
CA TYR A 66 6.11 -1.20 -11.63
C TYR A 66 4.95 -0.19 -11.80
N ARG A 67 4.89 0.52 -12.94
CA ARG A 67 3.74 1.40 -13.25
C ARG A 67 2.43 0.61 -13.31
N ASP A 68 2.43 -0.57 -13.91
CA ASP A 68 1.25 -1.45 -13.97
C ASP A 68 0.85 -1.99 -12.60
N HIS A 69 1.83 -2.32 -11.75
CA HIS A 69 1.58 -2.65 -10.36
C HIS A 69 0.88 -1.48 -9.64
N LEU A 70 1.43 -0.26 -9.72
CA LEU A 70 0.86 0.93 -9.09
C LEU A 70 -0.55 1.25 -9.60
N ARG A 71 -0.79 1.17 -10.92
CA ARG A 71 -2.12 1.40 -11.51
C ARG A 71 -3.16 0.42 -10.97
N ARG A 72 -2.79 -0.86 -10.85
CA ARG A 72 -3.67 -1.91 -10.31
C ARG A 72 -3.96 -1.69 -8.83
N TRP A 73 -2.92 -1.42 -8.05
CA TRP A 73 -3.04 -1.19 -6.62
C TRP A 73 -3.86 0.07 -6.32
N ARG A 74 -3.68 1.15 -7.09
CA ARG A 74 -4.50 2.37 -6.96
C ARG A 74 -5.99 2.10 -7.17
N ARG A 75 -6.35 1.34 -8.22
CA ARG A 75 -7.76 0.96 -8.47
C ARG A 75 -8.35 0.13 -7.34
N LEU A 76 -7.57 -0.81 -6.82
CA LEU A 76 -7.97 -1.67 -5.72
C LEU A 76 -8.20 -0.88 -4.42
N LEU A 77 -7.24 -0.03 -4.05
CA LEU A 77 -7.34 0.86 -2.89
C LEU A 77 -8.55 1.79 -3.02
N ALA A 78 -8.77 2.39 -4.19
CA ALA A 78 -9.89 3.28 -4.40
C ALA A 78 -11.24 2.59 -4.17
N ALA A 79 -11.39 1.33 -4.65
CA ALA A 79 -12.59 0.55 -4.38
C ALA A 79 -12.79 0.28 -2.87
N ARG A 80 -11.71 -0.01 -2.14
CA ARG A 80 -11.76 -0.25 -0.69
C ARG A 80 -12.05 1.01 0.11
N ILE A 81 -11.45 2.14 -0.27
CA ILE A 81 -11.70 3.44 0.35
C ILE A 81 -13.15 3.86 0.15
N ALA A 82 -13.70 3.71 -1.07
CA ALA A 82 -15.11 4.00 -1.33
C ALA A 82 -16.05 3.14 -0.46
N ALA A 83 -15.74 1.84 -0.33
CA ALA A 83 -16.51 0.92 0.51
C ALA A 83 -16.43 1.29 2.00
N ALA A 84 -15.21 1.53 2.53
CA ALA A 84 -14.98 1.92 3.93
C ALA A 84 -15.63 3.27 4.28
N ARG A 85 -15.65 4.22 3.34
CA ARG A 85 -16.33 5.52 3.54
C ARG A 85 -17.83 5.38 3.66
N GLY A 86 -18.44 4.42 2.96
CA GLY A 86 -19.89 4.18 3.01
C GLY A 86 -20.76 5.34 2.47
N ARG A 87 -20.18 6.31 1.74
CA ARG A 87 -20.86 7.53 1.26
C ARG A 87 -21.52 7.39 -0.12
N GLY A 88 -21.46 6.20 -0.74
CA GLY A 88 -21.98 5.95 -2.09
C GLY A 88 -21.14 6.59 -3.21
N GLU A 89 -19.92 7.02 -2.91
CA GLU A 89 -18.98 7.58 -3.88
C GLU A 89 -18.43 6.45 -4.77
N PRO A 90 -18.30 6.64 -6.10
CA PRO A 90 -17.70 5.64 -6.95
C PRO A 90 -16.17 5.59 -6.75
N PRO A 91 -15.51 4.45 -7.06
CA PRO A 91 -14.05 4.33 -6.90
C PRO A 91 -13.21 5.31 -7.73
N ASP A 92 -13.76 5.89 -8.81
CA ASP A 92 -13.08 6.88 -9.65
C ASP A 92 -13.33 8.33 -9.20
N ASP A 93 -14.06 8.55 -8.11
CA ASP A 93 -14.27 9.88 -7.53
C ASP A 93 -12.92 10.55 -7.18
N PRO A 94 -12.72 11.84 -7.50
CA PRO A 94 -11.49 12.56 -7.18
C PRO A 94 -11.09 12.51 -5.69
N ALA A 95 -12.06 12.54 -4.76
CA ALA A 95 -11.79 12.46 -3.33
C ALA A 95 -11.28 11.07 -2.93
N VAL A 96 -11.88 10.01 -3.48
CA VAL A 96 -11.47 8.61 -3.24
C VAL A 96 -10.10 8.33 -3.86
N THR A 97 -9.92 8.71 -5.12
CA THR A 97 -8.65 8.50 -5.83
C THR A 97 -7.52 9.36 -5.28
N GLY A 98 -7.81 10.53 -4.70
CA GLY A 98 -6.86 11.34 -3.95
C GLY A 98 -6.30 10.59 -2.74
N LEU A 99 -7.18 10.08 -1.88
CA LEU A 99 -6.82 9.26 -0.71
C LEU A 99 -6.03 8.01 -1.09
N ALA A 100 -6.41 7.32 -2.17
CA ALA A 100 -5.64 6.19 -2.68
C ALA A 100 -4.18 6.59 -3.04
N GLY A 101 -3.99 7.80 -3.58
CA GLY A 101 -2.67 8.35 -3.85
C GLY A 101 -1.86 8.63 -2.57
N GLU A 102 -2.50 9.13 -1.52
CA GLU A 102 -1.86 9.38 -0.22
C GLU A 102 -1.39 8.07 0.43
N VAL A 103 -2.21 7.02 0.42
CA VAL A 103 -1.84 5.67 0.91
C VAL A 103 -0.60 5.14 0.16
N ILE A 104 -0.56 5.30 -1.17
CA ILE A 104 0.57 4.86 -2.00
C ILE A 104 1.84 5.65 -1.62
N GLY A 105 1.74 6.98 -1.54
CA GLY A 105 2.88 7.84 -1.19
C GLY A 105 3.45 7.52 0.19
N LEU A 106 2.56 7.34 1.17
CA LEU A 106 2.92 6.89 2.52
C LEU A 106 3.67 5.55 2.48
N THR A 107 3.13 4.57 1.79
CA THR A 107 3.72 3.23 1.73
C THR A 107 5.11 3.25 1.12
N ILE A 108 5.31 4.01 0.04
CA ILE A 108 6.64 4.18 -0.59
C ILE A 108 7.59 4.82 0.42
N GLY A 109 7.19 5.91 1.06
CA GLY A 109 7.99 6.60 2.07
C GLY A 109 8.35 5.71 3.27
N ALA A 110 7.40 4.91 3.76
CA ALA A 110 7.62 3.97 4.85
C ALA A 110 8.65 2.90 4.47
N ASN A 111 8.52 2.29 3.29
CA ASN A 111 9.47 1.28 2.80
C ASN A 111 10.89 1.85 2.65
N VAL A 112 11.06 3.10 2.19
CA VAL A 112 12.38 3.74 2.13
C VAL A 112 12.94 4.03 3.53
N THR A 113 12.14 4.66 4.39
CA THR A 113 12.59 5.15 5.70
C THR A 113 12.91 4.00 6.66
N ALA A 114 12.18 2.89 6.61
CA ALA A 114 12.46 1.70 7.42
C ALA A 114 13.86 1.11 7.15
N LEU A 115 14.45 1.34 5.97
CA LEU A 115 15.82 0.90 5.68
C LEU A 115 16.90 1.70 6.42
N MET A 116 16.58 2.92 6.86
CA MET A 116 17.46 3.75 7.71
C MET A 116 17.37 3.33 9.18
N PHE A 117 16.31 2.61 9.56
CA PHE A 117 16.05 2.11 10.91
C PHE A 117 15.69 0.61 10.86
N PRO A 118 16.63 -0.25 10.41
CA PRO A 118 16.35 -1.65 10.11
C PRO A 118 16.08 -2.52 11.35
N ASP A 119 16.25 -1.97 12.56
CA ASP A 119 15.86 -2.57 13.83
C ASP A 119 14.35 -2.45 14.11
N GLY A 120 13.62 -1.72 13.26
CA GLY A 120 12.17 -1.54 13.37
C GLY A 120 11.77 -0.38 14.27
N ALA A 121 12.66 0.56 14.57
CA ALA A 121 12.35 1.72 15.42
C ALA A 121 11.15 2.55 14.92
N LEU A 122 10.86 2.55 13.61
CA LEU A 122 9.73 3.27 13.01
C LEU A 122 8.40 2.50 13.00
N VAL A 123 8.37 1.22 13.40
CA VAL A 123 7.13 0.40 13.37
C VAL A 123 5.99 1.04 14.19
N PRO A 124 6.21 1.57 15.42
CA PRO A 124 5.15 2.26 16.16
C PRO A 124 4.63 3.50 15.44
N GLU A 125 5.50 4.26 14.78
CA GLU A 125 5.12 5.47 14.04
C GLU A 125 4.28 5.14 12.79
N HIS A 126 4.65 4.08 12.07
CA HIS A 126 3.87 3.60 10.93
C HIS A 126 2.46 3.17 11.34
N ARG A 127 2.31 2.43 12.45
CA ARG A 127 1.00 2.05 13.00
C ARG A 127 0.17 3.27 13.40
N ALA A 128 0.76 4.22 14.11
CA ALA A 128 0.08 5.46 14.49
C ALA A 128 -0.33 6.29 13.26
N HIS A 129 0.43 6.21 12.15
CA HIS A 129 0.04 6.86 10.91
C HIS A 129 -1.16 6.18 10.26
N VAL A 130 -1.22 4.84 10.25
CA VAL A 130 -2.42 4.09 9.80
C VAL A 130 -3.65 4.51 10.61
N ASP A 131 -3.53 4.66 11.92
CA ASP A 131 -4.64 5.10 12.77
C ASP A 131 -5.14 6.51 12.45
N ARG A 132 -4.26 7.43 12.04
CA ARG A 132 -4.68 8.75 11.56
C ARG A 132 -5.32 8.66 10.19
N LEU A 133 -4.69 7.94 9.27
CA LEU A 133 -5.18 7.77 7.90
C LEU A 133 -6.57 7.11 7.86
N MET A 134 -6.80 6.10 8.70
CA MET A 134 -8.12 5.46 8.80
C MET A 134 -9.19 6.45 9.27
N ARG A 135 -8.91 7.27 10.29
CA ARG A 135 -9.82 8.33 10.75
C ARG A 135 -10.10 9.37 9.67
N ASP A 136 -9.08 9.81 8.95
CA ASP A 136 -9.24 10.78 7.86
C ASP A 136 -10.08 10.19 6.71
N ILE A 137 -9.95 8.88 6.45
CA ILE A 137 -10.72 8.16 5.44
C ILE A 137 -12.18 8.01 5.86
N THR A 138 -12.47 7.51 7.07
CA THR A 138 -13.85 7.21 7.51
C THR A 138 -14.60 8.47 7.95
N GLY A 139 -13.90 9.47 8.47
CA GLY A 139 -14.44 10.74 8.95
C GLY A 139 -14.77 10.75 10.45
N ASP A 140 -14.09 9.92 11.24
CA ASP A 140 -14.21 9.81 12.70
C ASP A 140 -13.18 10.64 13.49
#